data_AF-N1JLE5-F1
#
_entry.id   AF-N1JLE5-F1
#
_cell.length_a   1.000
_cell.length_b   1.000
_cell.length_c   1.000
_cell.angle_alpha   90.00
_cell.angle_beta   90.00
_cell.angle_gamma   90.00
#
_symmetry.space_group_name_H-M   'P 1'
#
loop_
_entity.id
_entity.type
_entity.pdbx_description
1 polymer ?
#
loop_
_entity_poly.entity_id
_entity_poly.type
_entity_poly.pdbx_seq_one_letter_code
_entity_poly.pdbx_strand_id
1 'polypeptide(L)'
;MAFGLLLPLRIAQGVMALLVVSLSSYVAHWYDADTLSVSPSQVNFLVFVPIFSFISIAYLELAPRFAPKASHPFGHLAFEALNVLFYFAGFIALSVFISKLLFCRGSVCSAARADAVFASFSWLLWTGSTTLLALEVFKGGASGERNGSKSMKETPAGLGA
;
A
#
# COMPACT_ATOMS: atom_id res chain seq x y z
N MET A 1 0.12 12.98 17.47
CA MET A 1 0.98 13.70 16.48
C MET A 1 0.92 13.08 15.07
N ALA A 2 -0.01 12.16 14.77
CA ALA A 2 0.00 11.39 13.52
C ALA A 2 -0.73 12.06 12.33
N PHE A 3 -1.75 12.88 12.57
CA PHE A 3 -2.58 13.46 11.49
C PHE A 3 -1.79 14.35 10.51
N GLY A 4 -0.76 15.06 10.99
CA GLY A 4 0.06 15.94 10.15
C GLY A 4 1.04 15.20 9.23
N LEU A 5 1.45 13.97 9.57
CA LEU A 5 2.37 13.16 8.75
C LEU A 5 1.62 12.18 7.83
N LEU A 6 0.40 11.78 8.22
CA LEU A 6 -0.43 10.89 7.41
C LEU A 6 -0.90 11.56 6.13
N LEU A 7 -1.31 12.84 6.17
CA LEU A 7 -1.78 13.56 4.99
C LEU A 7 -0.73 13.66 3.87
N PRO A 8 0.52 14.11 4.11
CA PRO A 8 1.54 14.15 3.06
C PRO A 8 1.93 12.75 2.58
N LEU A 9 1.90 11.73 3.45
CA LEU A 9 2.15 10.34 3.06
C LEU A 9 1.09 9.82 2.08
N ARG A 10 -0.19 10.11 2.33
CA ARG A 10 -1.30 9.74 1.44
C ARG A 10 -1.21 10.47 0.10
N ILE A 11 -0.84 11.75 0.11
CA ILE A 11 -0.59 12.51 -1.12
C ILE A 11 0.55 11.89 -1.91
N ALA A 12 1.67 11.55 -1.26
CA ALA A 12 2.81 10.91 -1.92
C ALA A 12 2.43 9.54 -2.52
N GLN A 13 1.67 8.72 -1.79
CA GLN A 13 1.13 7.45 -2.30
C GLN A 13 0.22 7.66 -3.52
N GLY A 14 -0.66 8.67 -3.48
CA GLY A 14 -1.56 9.00 -4.59
C GLY A 14 -0.82 9.51 -5.83
N VAL A 15 0.16 10.40 -5.65
CA VAL A 15 1.00 10.90 -6.75
C VAL A 15 1.79 9.75 -7.38
N MET A 16 2.37 8.87 -6.56
CA MET A 16 3.13 7.74 -7.09
C MET A 16 2.22 6.73 -7.82
N ALA A 17 1.01 6.51 -7.33
CA ALA A 17 0.00 5.71 -8.04
C ALA A 17 -0.40 6.34 -9.39
N LEU A 18 -0.53 7.66 -9.47
CA LEU A 18 -0.79 8.37 -10.73
C LEU A 18 0.35 8.20 -11.73
N LEU A 19 1.60 8.27 -11.28
CA LEU A 19 2.77 8.07 -12.14
C LEU A 19 2.80 6.64 -12.70
N VAL A 20 2.60 5.63 -11.84
CA VAL A 20 2.56 4.22 -12.24
C VAL A 20 1.44 3.98 -13.26
N VAL A 21 0.19 4.36 -12.94
CA VAL A 21 -0.93 4.10 -13.87
C VAL A 21 -0.73 4.79 -15.22
N SER A 22 -0.15 6.00 -15.22
CA SER A 22 0.11 6.76 -16.44
C SER A 22 1.16 6.08 -17.32
N LEU A 23 2.26 5.63 -16.71
CA LEU A 23 3.33 4.93 -17.42
C LEU A 23 2.88 3.55 -17.91
N SER A 24 2.21 2.76 -17.07
CA SER A 24 1.69 1.44 -17.46
C SER A 24 0.64 1.56 -18.56
N SER A 25 -0.22 2.58 -18.52
CA SER A 25 -1.22 2.83 -19.56
C SER A 25 -0.58 3.26 -20.87
N TYR A 26 0.46 4.08 -20.83
CA TYR A 26 1.24 4.44 -22.02
C TYR A 26 1.87 3.20 -22.67
N VAL A 27 2.48 2.32 -21.88
CA VAL A 27 3.06 1.06 -22.38
C VAL A 27 1.97 0.15 -22.95
N ALA A 28 0.84 -0.01 -22.25
CA ALA A 28 -0.28 -0.83 -22.71
C ALA A 28 -0.88 -0.30 -24.02
N HIS A 29 -1.05 1.01 -24.14
CA HIS A 29 -1.56 1.65 -25.35
C HIS A 29 -0.62 1.47 -26.54
N TRP A 30 0.69 1.54 -26.34
CA TRP A 30 1.67 1.29 -27.40
C TRP A 30 1.57 -0.15 -27.95
N TYR A 31 1.35 -1.14 -27.07
CA TYR A 31 1.14 -2.52 -27.52
C TYR A 31 -0.09 -2.64 -28.42
N ASP A 32 -1.19 -2.01 -28.03
CA ASP A 32 -2.45 -2.06 -28.77
C ASP A 32 -2.40 -1.25 -30.09
N ALA A 33 -1.90 -0.01 -30.05
CA ALA A 33 -1.95 0.93 -31.16
C ALA A 33 -0.81 0.76 -32.16
N ASP A 34 0.43 0.55 -31.69
CA ASP A 34 1.61 0.52 -32.56
C ASP A 34 1.99 -0.90 -33.00
N THR A 35 1.84 -1.88 -32.12
CA THR A 35 2.22 -3.27 -32.44
C THR A 35 1.05 -4.18 -32.81
N LEU A 36 -0.20 -3.70 -32.64
CA LEU A 36 -1.43 -4.48 -32.84
C LEU A 36 -1.37 -5.84 -32.10
N SER A 37 -0.73 -5.85 -30.93
CA SER A 37 -0.46 -7.05 -30.16
C SER A 37 -0.97 -6.91 -28.74
N VAL A 38 -1.34 -8.03 -28.12
CA VAL A 38 -1.91 -8.03 -26.78
C VAL A 38 -0.85 -7.58 -25.78
N SER A 39 -1.23 -6.63 -24.92
CA SER A 39 -0.36 -6.12 -23.87
C SER A 39 0.05 -7.25 -22.89
N PRO A 40 1.32 -7.29 -22.47
CA PRO A 40 1.82 -8.30 -21.55
C PRO A 40 1.13 -8.20 -20.18
N SER A 41 0.88 -9.35 -19.54
CA SER A 41 0.11 -9.43 -18.30
C SER A 41 0.74 -8.66 -17.12
N GLN A 42 2.06 -8.49 -17.12
CA GLN A 42 2.79 -7.71 -16.11
C GLN A 42 2.41 -6.22 -16.17
N VAL A 43 2.28 -5.66 -17.37
CA VAL A 43 1.88 -4.25 -17.55
C VAL A 43 0.42 -4.08 -17.16
N ASN A 44 -0.45 -4.99 -17.58
CA ASN A 44 -1.87 -4.96 -17.20
C ASN A 44 -2.07 -5.07 -15.68
N PHE A 45 -1.22 -5.86 -15.00
CA PHE A 45 -1.22 -5.91 -13.55
C PHE A 45 -0.84 -4.55 -12.93
N LEU A 46 0.22 -3.88 -13.41
CA LEU A 46 0.57 -2.53 -12.93
C LEU A 46 -0.44 -1.44 -13.31
N VAL A 47 -1.36 -1.66 -14.24
CA VAL A 47 -2.53 -0.78 -14.42
C VAL A 47 -3.56 -1.00 -13.30
N PHE A 48 -3.79 -2.26 -12.92
CA PHE A 48 -4.72 -2.62 -11.86
C PHE A 48 -4.26 -2.15 -10.46
N VAL A 49 -2.99 -2.35 -10.12
CA VAL A 49 -2.43 -2.02 -8.78
C VAL A 49 -2.74 -0.58 -8.35
N PRO A 50 -2.41 0.49 -9.11
CA PRO A 50 -2.68 1.86 -8.71
C PRO A 50 -4.17 2.19 -8.64
N ILE A 51 -5.03 1.54 -9.45
CA ILE A 51 -6.49 1.66 -9.31
C ILE A 51 -6.93 1.13 -7.94
N PHE A 52 -6.42 -0.05 -7.56
CA PHE A 52 -6.65 -0.59 -6.23
C PHE A 52 -6.10 0.33 -5.12
N SER A 53 -4.95 0.98 -5.36
CA SER A 53 -4.39 1.96 -4.44
C SER A 53 -5.28 3.20 -4.27
N PHE A 54 -5.88 3.73 -5.33
CA PHE A 54 -6.85 4.84 -5.20
C PHE A 54 -8.07 4.44 -4.37
N ILE A 55 -8.62 3.24 -4.61
CA ILE A 55 -9.73 2.71 -3.81
C ILE A 55 -9.31 2.56 -2.35
N SER A 56 -8.09 2.08 -2.12
CA SER A 56 -7.53 1.92 -0.78
C SER A 56 -7.38 3.29 -0.10
N ILE A 57 -6.78 4.28 -0.74
CA ILE A 57 -6.64 5.64 -0.20
C ILE A 57 -8.02 6.23 0.13
N ALA A 58 -9.00 6.09 -0.77
CA ALA A 58 -10.36 6.56 -0.56
C ALA A 58 -11.00 5.89 0.68
N TYR A 59 -10.84 4.58 0.84
CA TYR A 59 -11.32 3.85 2.01
C TYR A 59 -10.64 4.32 3.31
N LEU A 60 -9.32 4.51 3.29
CA LEU A 60 -8.53 4.89 4.46
C LEU A 60 -8.83 6.34 4.91
N GLU A 61 -9.23 7.23 4.00
CA GLU A 61 -9.67 8.61 4.30
C GLU A 61 -11.15 8.69 4.72
N LEU A 62 -12.04 7.91 4.12
CA LEU A 62 -13.47 7.92 4.45
C LEU A 62 -13.79 7.18 5.76
N ALA A 63 -13.13 6.04 6.02
CA ALA A 63 -13.37 5.22 7.20
C ALA A 63 -13.29 6.00 8.53
N PRO A 64 -12.24 6.83 8.81
CA PRO A 64 -12.17 7.60 10.03
C PRO A 64 -13.21 8.73 10.10
N ARG A 65 -13.73 9.21 8.96
CA ARG A 65 -14.72 10.30 8.92
C ARG A 65 -16.15 9.83 9.16
N PHE A 66 -16.51 8.65 8.66
CA PHE A 66 -17.90 8.18 8.67
C PHE A 66 -18.21 7.18 9.79
N ALA A 67 -17.23 6.41 10.30
CA ALA A 67 -17.53 5.38 11.29
C ALA A 67 -16.38 5.14 12.30
N PRO A 68 -16.13 6.07 13.24
CA PRO A 68 -15.11 5.89 14.29
C PRO A 68 -15.37 4.72 15.25
N LYS A 69 -16.59 4.14 15.24
CA LYS A 69 -16.96 2.98 16.08
C LYS A 69 -16.93 1.62 15.35
N ALA A 70 -16.75 1.61 14.03
CA ALA A 70 -16.71 0.38 13.22
C ALA A 70 -15.35 0.16 12.53
N SER A 71 -14.34 0.97 12.85
CA SER A 71 -12.97 0.83 12.33
C SER A 71 -12.32 -0.43 12.92
N HIS A 72 -12.64 -1.59 12.35
CA HIS A 72 -11.90 -2.81 12.64
C HIS A 72 -10.44 -2.59 12.19
N PRO A 73 -9.45 -2.59 13.11
CA PRO A 73 -8.04 -2.31 12.77
C PRO A 73 -7.51 -3.28 11.70
N PHE A 74 -8.10 -4.47 11.61
CA PHE A 74 -7.83 -5.48 10.60
C PHE A 74 -8.16 -5.03 9.17
N GLY A 75 -9.22 -4.23 8.95
CA GLY A 75 -9.58 -3.76 7.62
C GLY A 75 -8.56 -2.74 7.08
N HIS A 76 -8.16 -1.79 7.92
CA HIS A 76 -7.14 -0.80 7.59
C HIS A 76 -5.80 -1.47 7.27
N LEU A 77 -5.40 -2.45 8.10
CA LEU A 77 -4.19 -3.24 7.89
C LEU A 77 -4.26 -4.10 6.62
N ALA A 78 -5.43 -4.67 6.29
CA ALA A 78 -5.60 -5.49 5.11
C ALA A 78 -5.39 -4.69 3.81
N PHE A 79 -5.99 -3.51 3.68
CA PHE A 79 -5.80 -2.66 2.49
C PHE A 79 -4.34 -2.23 2.33
N GLU A 80 -3.69 -1.84 3.42
CA GLU A 80 -2.26 -1.48 3.44
C GLU A 80 -1.38 -2.66 3.02
N ALA A 81 -1.57 -3.84 3.63
CA ALA A 81 -0.81 -5.04 3.31
C ALA A 81 -1.02 -5.52 1.87
N LEU A 82 -2.24 -5.43 1.34
CA LEU A 82 -2.53 -5.78 -0.05
C LEU A 82 -1.79 -4.86 -1.03
N ASN A 83 -1.76 -3.56 -0.77
CA ASN A 83 -0.98 -2.64 -1.63
C ASN A 83 0.52 -2.94 -1.57
N VAL A 84 1.06 -3.26 -0.39
CA VAL A 84 2.45 -3.71 -0.26
C VAL A 84 2.70 -4.94 -1.13
N LEU A 85 1.85 -5.96 -1.04
CA LEU A 85 2.01 -7.20 -1.82
C LEU A 85 1.87 -6.97 -3.33
N PHE A 86 0.90 -6.15 -3.75
CA PHE A 86 0.64 -5.87 -5.15
C PHE A 86 1.76 -5.07 -5.79
N TYR A 87 2.23 -3.99 -5.15
CA TYR A 87 3.37 -3.26 -5.68
C TYR A 87 4.63 -4.11 -5.70
N PHE A 88 4.87 -4.91 -4.65
CA PHE A 88 6.01 -5.83 -4.59
C PHE A 88 6.03 -6.82 -5.75
N ALA A 89 4.92 -7.53 -5.96
CA ALA A 89 4.79 -8.47 -7.05
C ALA A 89 4.89 -7.77 -8.42
N GLY A 90 4.26 -6.60 -8.55
CA GLY A 90 4.23 -5.85 -9.80
C GLY A 90 5.61 -5.40 -10.26
N PHE A 91 6.35 -4.67 -9.42
CA PHE A 91 7.65 -4.14 -9.84
C PHE A 91 8.64 -5.26 -10.17
N ILE A 92 8.60 -6.39 -9.44
CA ILE A 92 9.45 -7.56 -9.72
C ILE A 92 9.06 -8.19 -11.06
N ALA A 93 7.76 -8.42 -11.27
CA ALA A 93 7.28 -9.02 -12.51
C ALA A 93 7.66 -8.18 -13.73
N LEU A 94 7.52 -6.84 -13.66
CA LEU A 94 7.92 -5.94 -14.73
C LEU A 94 9.44 -5.90 -14.92
N SER A 95 10.22 -5.91 -13.84
CA SER A 95 11.69 -5.93 -13.90
C SER A 95 12.23 -7.19 -14.56
N VAL A 96 11.67 -8.36 -14.21
CA VAL A 96 12.02 -9.65 -14.82
C VAL A 96 11.62 -9.68 -16.29
N PHE A 97 10.44 -9.13 -16.64
CA PHE A 97 10.00 -9.00 -18.02
C PHE A 97 11.02 -8.18 -18.83
N ILE A 98 11.34 -6.96 -18.39
CA ILE A 98 12.31 -6.08 -19.07
C ILE A 98 13.69 -6.74 -19.20
N SER A 99 14.14 -7.48 -18.18
CA SER A 99 15.44 -8.16 -18.19
C SER A 99 15.54 -9.28 -19.23
N LYS A 100 14.41 -9.83 -19.68
CA LYS A 100 14.36 -10.87 -20.72
C LYS A 100 14.25 -10.31 -22.14
N LEU A 101 14.04 -9.01 -22.31
CA LEU A 101 13.98 -8.38 -23.63
C LEU A 101 15.40 -8.18 -24.18
N LEU A 102 15.74 -8.87 -25.27
CA LEU A 102 17.02 -8.74 -25.98
C LEU A 102 17.26 -7.32 -26.52
N PHE A 103 16.19 -6.62 -26.91
CA PHE A 103 16.24 -5.24 -27.40
C PHE A 103 15.16 -4.41 -26.72
N CYS A 104 15.55 -3.60 -25.74
CA CYS A 104 14.69 -2.64 -25.08
C CYS A 104 15.26 -1.24 -25.38
N ARG A 105 14.79 -0.63 -26.46
CA ARG A 105 15.24 0.68 -26.94
C ARG A 105 14.04 1.52 -27.36
N GLY A 106 14.07 2.83 -27.10
CA GLY A 106 12.97 3.75 -27.39
C GLY A 106 12.27 4.26 -26.13
N SER A 107 11.29 5.15 -26.34
CA SER A 107 10.54 5.82 -25.27
C SER A 107 9.75 4.84 -24.40
N VAL A 108 9.17 3.80 -25.00
CA VAL A 108 8.35 2.78 -24.32
C VAL A 108 9.18 1.96 -23.34
N CYS A 109 10.38 1.55 -23.74
CA CYS A 109 11.30 0.86 -22.86
C CYS A 109 11.73 1.75 -21.68
N SER A 110 12.03 3.02 -21.94
CA SER A 110 12.37 3.97 -20.89
C SER A 110 11.19 4.20 -19.94
N ALA A 111 9.97 4.26 -20.46
CA ALA A 111 8.75 4.37 -19.68
C ALA A 111 8.54 3.12 -18.81
N ALA A 112 8.69 1.91 -19.35
CA ALA A 112 8.57 0.67 -18.59
C ALA A 112 9.63 0.54 -17.48
N ARG A 113 10.87 0.99 -17.73
CA ARG A 113 11.93 1.04 -16.70
C ARG A 113 11.59 2.06 -15.61
N ALA A 114 11.12 3.25 -15.99
CA ALA A 114 10.69 4.26 -15.04
C ALA A 114 9.50 3.75 -14.20
N ASP A 115 8.55 3.05 -14.83
CA ASP A 115 7.39 2.44 -14.17
C ASP A 115 7.82 1.45 -13.08
N ALA A 116 8.77 0.55 -13.39
CA ALA A 116 9.33 -0.37 -12.39
C ALA A 116 9.96 0.36 -11.19
N VAL A 117 10.66 1.47 -11.44
CA VAL A 117 11.27 2.30 -10.38
C VAL A 117 10.20 2.99 -9.53
N PHE A 118 9.20 3.64 -10.15
CA PHE A 118 8.12 4.28 -9.41
C PHE A 118 7.26 3.28 -8.63
N ALA A 119 7.01 2.10 -9.19
CA ALA A 119 6.35 1.01 -8.47
C ALA A 119 7.16 0.54 -7.25
N SER A 120 8.49 0.51 -7.33
CA SER A 120 9.36 0.19 -6.19
C SER A 120 9.32 1.27 -5.09
N PHE A 121 9.24 2.55 -5.46
CA PHE A 121 9.04 3.63 -4.49
C PHE A 121 7.67 3.59 -3.84
N SER A 122 6.62 3.29 -4.62
CA SER A 122 5.28 3.03 -4.09
C SER A 122 5.31 1.91 -3.05
N TRP A 123 6.00 0.80 -3.35
CA TRP A 123 6.16 -0.30 -2.38
C TRP A 123 6.78 0.16 -1.06
N LEU A 124 7.83 0.99 -1.10
CA LEU A 124 8.46 1.54 0.10
C LEU A 124 7.51 2.44 0.88
N LEU A 125 6.73 3.30 0.20
CA LEU A 125 5.76 4.18 0.84
C LEU A 125 4.63 3.40 1.53
N TRP A 126 4.10 2.37 0.87
CA TRP A 126 3.07 1.49 1.44
C TRP A 126 3.62 0.67 2.61
N THR A 127 4.86 0.19 2.51
CA THR A 127 5.52 -0.55 3.60
C THR A 127 5.78 0.35 4.81
N GLY A 128 6.24 1.58 4.58
CA GLY A 128 6.41 2.59 5.63
C GLY A 128 5.08 2.90 6.33
N SER A 129 4.01 3.10 5.57
CA SER A 129 2.67 3.31 6.14
C SER A 129 2.19 2.12 6.98
N THR A 130 2.32 0.90 6.43
CA THR A 130 1.92 -0.35 7.10
C THR A 130 2.70 -0.56 8.41
N THR A 131 4.01 -0.31 8.42
CA THR A 131 4.85 -0.48 9.61
C THR A 131 4.51 0.53 10.70
N LEU A 132 4.26 1.80 10.35
CA LEU A 132 3.79 2.80 11.31
C LEU A 132 2.47 2.39 11.95
N LEU A 133 1.50 1.95 11.14
CA LEU A 133 0.21 1.46 11.62
C LEU A 133 0.36 0.23 12.53
N ALA A 134 1.20 -0.73 12.14
CA ALA A 134 1.48 -1.91 12.94
C ALA A 134 2.08 -1.54 14.31
N LEU A 135 3.06 -0.64 14.33
CA LEU A 135 3.67 -0.16 15.57
C LEU A 135 2.68 0.55 16.49
N GLU A 136 1.75 1.34 15.96
CA GLU A 136 0.69 1.97 16.74
C GLU A 136 -0.25 0.94 17.38
N VAL A 137 -0.63 -0.11 16.63
CA VAL A 137 -1.46 -1.21 17.14
C VAL A 137 -0.73 -1.98 18.25
N PHE A 138 0.53 -2.35 18.05
CA PHE A 138 1.31 -3.07 19.07
C PHE A 138 1.56 -2.23 20.32
N LYS A 139 1.84 -0.93 20.18
CA LYS A 139 2.06 -0.04 21.34
C LYS A 139 0.77 0.27 22.10
N GLY A 140 -0.36 0.36 21.40
CA GLY A 140 -1.68 0.49 22.01
C GLY A 140 -2.12 -0.74 22.79
N GLY A 141 -1.80 -1.94 22.29
CA GLY A 141 -2.05 -3.22 22.99
C GLY A 141 -1.22 -3.37 24.27
N ALA A 142 0.07 -3.03 24.24
CA ALA A 142 0.96 -3.13 25.40
C ALA A 142 0.57 -2.23 26.59
N SER A 143 -0.14 -1.13 26.34
CA SER A 143 -0.59 -0.22 27.40
C SER A 143 -1.90 -0.67 28.07
N GLY A 144 -2.70 -1.53 27.42
CA GLY A 144 -3.92 -2.10 27.99
C GLY A 144 -3.65 -3.25 28.97
N GLU A 145 -2.63 -4.07 28.69
CA GLU A 145 -2.28 -5.24 29.52
C GLU A 145 -1.65 -4.84 30.87
N ARG A 146 -1.01 -3.67 30.92
CA ARG A 146 -0.41 -3.13 32.15
C ARG A 146 -1.45 -2.61 33.16
N ASN A 147 -2.67 -2.32 32.72
CA ASN A 147 -3.75 -1.83 33.59
C ASN A 147 -4.63 -2.97 34.15
N GLY A 148 -4.76 -4.09 33.41
CA GLY A 148 -5.44 -5.30 33.89
C GLY A 148 -4.69 -6.01 35.03
N SER A 149 -3.35 -6.02 34.99
CA SER A 149 -2.53 -6.63 36.05
C SER A 149 -2.52 -5.82 37.36
N LYS A 150 -2.74 -4.50 37.30
CA LYS A 150 -2.88 -3.66 38.50
C LYS A 150 -4.26 -3.81 39.16
N SER A 151 -5.32 -3.99 38.38
CA SER A 151 -6.68 -4.13 38.91
C SER A 151 -6.97 -5.48 39.59
N MET A 152 -6.14 -6.52 39.38
CA MET A 152 -6.32 -7.83 40.02
C MET A 152 -5.55 -7.96 41.35
N LYS A 153 -4.75 -6.96 41.73
CA LYS A 153 -3.96 -7.00 42.98
C LYS A 153 -4.63 -6.29 44.17
N GLU A 154 -5.80 -5.69 43.97
CA GLU A 154 -6.58 -4.99 45.01
C GLU A 154 -7.91 -5.70 45.34
N THR A 155 -7.93 -7.03 45.41
CA THR A 155 -8.97 -7.70 46.21
C THR A 155 -8.40 -7.95 47.61
N PRO A 156 -8.77 -7.16 48.64
CA PRO A 156 -8.33 -7.42 50.00
C PRO A 156 -8.92 -8.74 50.47
N ALA A 157 -8.04 -9.66 50.86
CA ALA A 157 -8.39 -10.84 51.62
C ALA A 157 -8.63 -10.46 53.10
N GLY A 158 -9.75 -10.90 53.65
CA GLY A 158 -10.17 -10.75 55.05
C GLY A 158 -11.56 -10.11 55.10
N LEU A 159 -12.69 -10.83 55.17
CA LEU A 159 -13.09 -12.01 55.94
C LEU A 159 -13.01 -11.81 57.46
N GLY A 160 -14.19 -11.60 58.07
CA GLY A 160 -14.55 -12.22 59.35
C GLY A 160 -14.71 -11.29 60.56
N ALA A 161 -15.87 -11.46 61.21
CA ALA A 161 -16.35 -10.97 62.52
C ALA A 161 -16.96 -9.57 62.57
#